data_AF-A0A3B9PA27-F1
#
_entry.id   AF-A0A3B9PA27-F1
#
_cell.length_a   1.000
_cell.length_b   1.000
_cell.length_c   1.000
_cell.angle_alpha   90.00
_cell.angle_beta   90.00
_cell.angle_gamma   90.00
#
_symmetry.space_group_name_H-M   'P 1'
#
loop_
_entity.id
_entity.type
_entity.pdbx_description
1 polymer ?
#
loop_
_entity_poly.entity_id
_entity_poly.type
_entity_poly.pdbx_seq_one_letter_code
_entity_poly.pdbx_strand_id
1 'polypeptide(L)'
;PEVRRREKNITPDVSGALWASTGGICDPFAVTVAAAENAVMNGAEVKLNTEFKEFIMEGDRIIGIKTNQGDFLSRWVINAAGLFSDFVMHQAGVRPEFKIRPRKGEYFVFDRADVQIDNVLFPVPSDKGKGVLVTTTVHGNTILGPNAEIIDDKENSSTTISGMEEIWAGANKLIPSLTKKHVIATFAGLRPMGNAPCKTPGVNYNADYIIEIPEEVRGFVNLGGIESPGLASSPAIAKEVVDLLKDAGEEMKVKKDYDPIRPARPRFREMSQKDRKLLVDMDPRYGRVICRCENVTEGEIIAEIHAPIPAITYDAIKRRTWLGTGRCQGGFDTPRVVDILARELGVSPLEITKRGKGSEFLTRPTKKVEK
;
A
#
# COMPACT_ATOMS: atom_id res chain seq x y z
N PRO A 1 8.03 25.34 25.85
CA PRO A 1 7.28 25.54 24.58
C PRO A 1 6.03 24.66 24.53
N GLU A 2 4.93 25.09 23.91
CA GLU A 2 3.67 24.31 23.80
C GLU A 2 3.90 22.91 23.22
N VAL A 3 4.82 22.79 22.26
CA VAL A 3 5.19 21.49 21.65
C VAL A 3 5.63 20.46 22.70
N ARG A 4 6.33 20.83 23.79
CA ARG A 4 6.71 19.87 24.84
C ARG A 4 5.54 19.42 25.73
N ARG A 5 4.47 20.21 25.78
CA ARG A 5 3.22 19.82 26.46
C ARG A 5 2.42 18.84 25.61
N ARG A 6 2.44 19.01 24.29
CA ARG A 6 1.75 18.13 23.33
C ARG A 6 2.53 16.85 23.06
N GLU A 7 3.85 16.94 22.96
CA GLU A 7 4.76 15.84 22.64
C GLU A 7 5.78 15.68 23.76
N LYS A 8 5.44 14.85 24.76
CA LYS A 8 6.27 14.71 25.98
C LYS A 8 7.65 14.13 25.69
N ASN A 9 7.78 13.35 24.63
CA ASN A 9 9.01 12.67 24.25
C ASN A 9 9.88 13.48 23.27
N ILE A 10 9.44 14.68 22.86
CA ILE A 10 10.22 15.55 21.97
C ILE A 10 11.52 15.99 22.63
N THR A 11 12.56 16.19 21.83
CA THR A 11 13.87 16.66 22.29
C THR A 11 13.76 17.89 23.21
N PRO A 12 14.51 17.92 24.33
CA PRO A 12 14.58 19.09 25.20
C PRO A 12 15.31 20.29 24.55
N ASP A 13 15.79 20.16 23.32
CA ASP A 13 16.40 21.26 22.55
C ASP A 13 15.38 21.95 21.62
N VAL A 14 14.12 21.49 21.58
CA VAL A 14 13.10 22.10 20.71
C VAL A 14 12.78 23.53 21.17
N SER A 15 12.92 24.49 20.24
CA SER A 15 12.59 25.91 20.47
C SER A 15 11.12 26.23 20.18
N GLY A 16 10.51 25.57 19.20
CA GLY A 16 9.13 25.80 18.77
C GLY A 16 8.71 24.83 17.66
N ALA A 17 7.46 24.93 17.21
CA ALA A 17 6.91 24.12 16.11
C ALA A 17 5.81 24.90 15.37
N LEU A 18 5.61 24.57 14.09
CA LEU A 18 4.42 24.98 13.33
C LEU A 18 3.40 23.84 13.38
N TRP A 19 2.16 24.16 13.73
CA TRP A 19 1.09 23.17 13.87
C TRP A 19 0.15 23.19 12.67
N ALA A 20 0.12 22.08 11.91
CA ALA A 20 -0.77 21.89 10.77
C ALA A 20 -1.98 21.04 11.20
N SER A 21 -3.03 21.70 11.68
CA SER A 21 -4.24 21.05 12.26
C SER A 21 -5.08 20.26 11.27
N THR A 22 -4.87 20.43 9.96
CA THR A 22 -5.58 19.73 8.89
C THR A 22 -4.91 18.44 8.44
N GLY A 23 -3.72 18.11 8.99
CA GLY A 23 -3.02 16.87 8.68
C GLY A 23 -3.75 15.64 9.22
N GLY A 24 -3.62 14.52 8.51
CA GLY A 24 -4.18 13.23 8.92
C GLY A 24 -3.30 12.07 8.50
N ILE A 25 -3.54 10.91 9.12
CA ILE A 25 -2.90 9.64 8.79
C ILE A 25 -3.96 8.63 8.32
N CYS A 26 -3.59 7.75 7.42
CA CYS A 26 -4.45 6.66 6.95
C CYS A 26 -3.64 5.36 6.78
N ASP A 27 -4.33 4.23 6.73
CA ASP A 27 -3.74 2.97 6.28
C ASP A 27 -3.75 2.93 4.74
N PRO A 28 -2.59 2.97 4.07
CA PRO A 28 -2.52 2.97 2.61
C PRO A 28 -3.07 1.67 2.00
N PHE A 29 -2.98 0.53 2.71
CA PHE A 29 -3.53 -0.72 2.23
C PHE A 29 -5.05 -0.69 2.27
N ALA A 30 -5.64 -0.26 3.39
CA ALA A 30 -7.08 -0.16 3.54
C ALA A 30 -7.71 0.81 2.53
N VAL A 31 -7.09 1.97 2.26
CA VAL A 31 -7.58 2.92 1.25
C VAL A 31 -7.65 2.26 -0.14
N THR A 32 -6.58 1.57 -0.54
CA THR A 32 -6.50 0.91 -1.84
C THR A 32 -7.52 -0.23 -1.96
N VAL A 33 -7.58 -1.10 -0.95
CA VAL A 33 -8.52 -2.24 -0.91
C VAL A 33 -9.96 -1.76 -0.90
N ALA A 34 -10.27 -0.70 -0.13
CA ALA A 34 -11.62 -0.18 -0.04
C ALA A 34 -12.12 0.39 -1.38
N ALA A 35 -11.26 1.14 -2.08
CA ALA A 35 -11.58 1.65 -3.41
C ALA A 35 -11.82 0.51 -4.41
N ALA A 36 -10.93 -0.50 -4.42
CA ALA A 36 -11.07 -1.64 -5.32
C ALA A 36 -12.31 -2.50 -5.02
N GLU A 37 -12.60 -2.78 -3.75
CA GLU A 37 -13.80 -3.53 -3.36
C GLU A 37 -15.09 -2.77 -3.69
N ASN A 38 -15.13 -1.45 -3.46
CA ASN A 38 -16.31 -0.65 -3.84
C ASN A 38 -16.52 -0.64 -5.36
N ALA A 39 -15.43 -0.59 -6.16
CA ALA A 39 -15.53 -0.75 -7.60
C ALA A 39 -16.11 -2.13 -7.99
N VAL A 40 -15.65 -3.21 -7.35
CA VAL A 40 -16.16 -4.58 -7.59
C VAL A 40 -17.64 -4.71 -7.20
N MET A 41 -18.03 -4.17 -6.05
CA MET A 41 -19.44 -4.12 -5.63
C MET A 41 -20.32 -3.35 -6.63
N ASN A 42 -19.74 -2.43 -7.39
CA ASN A 42 -20.39 -1.69 -8.45
C ASN A 42 -20.20 -2.29 -9.85
N GLY A 43 -19.72 -3.52 -9.96
CA GLY A 43 -19.67 -4.29 -11.21
C GLY A 43 -18.33 -4.22 -11.97
N ALA A 44 -17.28 -3.64 -11.38
CA ALA A 44 -15.93 -3.78 -11.94
C ALA A 44 -15.39 -5.20 -11.70
N GLU A 45 -14.52 -5.67 -12.59
CA GLU A 45 -13.77 -6.91 -12.38
C GLU A 45 -12.33 -6.60 -11.97
N VAL A 46 -11.83 -7.31 -10.96
CA VAL A 46 -10.42 -7.26 -10.56
C VAL A 46 -9.80 -8.63 -10.81
N LYS A 47 -8.79 -8.68 -11.68
CA LYS A 47 -8.02 -9.89 -11.98
C LYS A 47 -6.61 -9.76 -11.44
N LEU A 48 -6.36 -10.42 -10.30
CA LEU A 48 -5.02 -10.52 -9.72
C LEU A 48 -4.21 -11.60 -10.46
N ASN A 49 -2.88 -11.61 -10.27
CA ASN A 49 -1.97 -12.54 -10.95
C ASN A 49 -2.11 -12.54 -12.49
N THR A 50 -2.54 -11.40 -13.03
CA THR A 50 -2.79 -11.15 -14.46
C THR A 50 -1.83 -10.07 -14.93
N GLU A 51 -0.69 -10.49 -15.45
CA GLU A 51 0.42 -9.64 -15.88
C GLU A 51 0.18 -9.17 -17.31
N PHE A 52 0.24 -7.85 -17.52
CA PHE A 52 0.28 -7.23 -18.85
C PHE A 52 1.56 -7.63 -19.59
N LYS A 53 1.43 -8.04 -20.85
CA LYS A 53 2.57 -8.41 -21.70
C LYS A 53 2.72 -7.48 -22.89
N GLU A 54 1.64 -7.27 -23.63
CA GLU A 54 1.64 -6.55 -24.90
C GLU A 54 0.29 -5.87 -25.14
N PHE A 55 0.28 -4.82 -25.94
CA PHE A 55 -0.95 -4.24 -26.46
C PHE A 55 -1.47 -5.02 -27.67
N ILE A 56 -2.79 -5.02 -27.84
CA ILE A 56 -3.46 -5.46 -29.06
C ILE A 56 -3.81 -4.22 -29.87
N MET A 57 -3.29 -4.15 -31.09
CA MET A 57 -3.35 -2.95 -31.94
C MET A 57 -4.27 -3.17 -33.15
N GLU A 58 -5.02 -2.13 -33.50
CA GLU A 58 -5.69 -1.99 -34.80
C GLU A 58 -5.25 -0.65 -35.41
N GLY A 59 -4.27 -0.69 -36.32
CA GLY A 59 -3.61 0.51 -36.82
C GLY A 59 -2.86 1.24 -35.69
N ASP A 60 -3.21 2.51 -35.48
CA ASP A 60 -2.68 3.40 -34.43
C ASP A 60 -3.53 3.39 -33.13
N ARG A 61 -4.47 2.44 -33.00
CA ARG A 61 -5.35 2.34 -31.83
C ARG A 61 -5.07 1.08 -31.03
N ILE A 62 -4.94 1.24 -29.71
CA ILE A 62 -5.00 0.14 -28.76
C ILE A 62 -6.45 -0.30 -28.59
N ILE A 63 -6.71 -1.59 -28.82
CA ILE A 63 -8.04 -2.23 -28.71
C ILE A 63 -8.09 -3.31 -27.61
N GLY A 64 -7.00 -3.46 -26.85
CA GLY A 64 -6.91 -4.46 -25.80
C GLY A 64 -5.48 -4.71 -25.32
N ILE A 65 -5.35 -5.72 -24.47
CA ILE A 65 -4.08 -6.19 -23.92
C ILE A 65 -3.98 -7.70 -23.96
N LYS A 66 -2.77 -8.21 -24.12
CA LYS A 66 -2.42 -9.61 -23.89
C LYS A 66 -1.87 -9.77 -22.48
N THR A 67 -2.24 -10.86 -21.81
CA THR A 67 -1.76 -11.17 -20.46
C THR A 67 -1.30 -12.62 -20.34
N ASN A 68 -0.76 -13.00 -19.18
CA ASN A 68 -0.52 -14.41 -18.84
C ASN A 68 -1.81 -15.23 -18.60
N GLN A 69 -2.99 -14.60 -18.55
CA GLN A 69 -4.31 -15.24 -18.33
C GLN A 69 -5.25 -15.08 -19.53
N GLY A 70 -4.71 -14.74 -20.71
CA GLY A 70 -5.46 -14.53 -21.93
C GLY A 70 -5.54 -13.06 -22.36
N ASP A 71 -6.31 -12.82 -23.40
CA ASP A 71 -6.42 -11.52 -24.04
C ASP A 71 -7.70 -10.80 -23.58
N PHE A 72 -7.60 -9.50 -23.33
CA PHE A 72 -8.71 -8.66 -22.92
C PHE A 72 -8.88 -7.53 -23.93
N LEU A 73 -10.04 -7.48 -24.59
CA LEU A 73 -10.38 -6.38 -25.48
C LEU A 73 -11.04 -5.24 -24.70
N SER A 74 -10.71 -4.02 -25.08
CA SER A 74 -11.18 -2.80 -24.42
C SER A 74 -11.11 -1.62 -25.37
N ARG A 75 -12.01 -0.64 -25.20
CA ARG A 75 -11.97 0.61 -25.98
C ARG A 75 -10.87 1.57 -25.50
N TRP A 76 -10.48 1.44 -24.24
CA TRP A 76 -9.45 2.21 -23.58
C TRP A 76 -8.63 1.32 -22.66
N VAL A 77 -7.32 1.55 -22.63
CA VAL A 77 -6.40 1.01 -21.63
C VAL A 77 -5.83 2.16 -20.81
N ILE A 78 -5.86 2.06 -19.49
CA ILE A 78 -5.30 3.06 -18.58
C ILE A 78 -4.05 2.47 -17.92
N ASN A 79 -2.89 3.04 -18.22
CA ASN A 79 -1.63 2.67 -17.59
C ASN A 79 -1.50 3.32 -16.22
N ALA A 80 -1.68 2.53 -15.16
CA ALA A 80 -1.49 2.91 -13.75
C ALA A 80 -0.45 2.01 -13.07
N ALA A 81 0.60 1.60 -13.80
CA ALA A 81 1.56 0.57 -13.37
C ALA A 81 2.63 1.05 -12.36
N GLY A 82 2.50 2.27 -11.81
CA GLY A 82 3.38 2.80 -10.77
C GLY A 82 4.85 2.81 -11.22
N LEU A 83 5.69 2.00 -10.56
CA LEU A 83 7.12 1.88 -10.87
C LEU A 83 7.41 1.45 -12.31
N PHE A 84 6.46 0.77 -12.95
CA PHE A 84 6.58 0.22 -14.30
C PHE A 84 5.76 1.01 -15.34
N SER A 85 5.23 2.19 -15.00
CA SER A 85 4.44 2.98 -15.95
C SER A 85 5.24 3.38 -17.19
N ASP A 86 6.54 3.67 -17.06
CA ASP A 86 7.43 3.95 -18.20
C ASP A 86 7.62 2.73 -19.11
N PHE A 87 7.75 1.51 -18.56
CA PHE A 87 7.78 0.28 -19.35
C PHE A 87 6.51 0.14 -20.20
N VAL A 88 5.33 0.36 -19.60
CA VAL A 88 4.06 0.28 -20.31
C VAL A 88 3.93 1.39 -21.37
N MET A 89 4.40 2.62 -21.09
CA MET A 89 4.49 3.70 -22.08
C MET A 89 5.33 3.30 -23.29
N HIS A 90 6.52 2.74 -23.05
CA HIS A 90 7.43 2.33 -24.11
C HIS A 90 6.86 1.19 -24.96
N GLN A 91 6.11 0.26 -24.37
CA GLN A 91 5.40 -0.79 -25.10
C GLN A 91 4.31 -0.24 -26.04
N ALA A 92 3.74 0.91 -25.72
CA ALA A 92 2.81 1.62 -26.60
C ALA A 92 3.53 2.47 -27.66
N GLY A 93 4.88 2.50 -27.67
CA GLY A 93 5.67 3.31 -28.59
C GLY A 93 5.68 4.80 -28.26
N VAL A 94 5.32 5.19 -27.02
CA VAL A 94 5.25 6.58 -26.59
C VAL A 94 6.23 6.89 -25.47
N ARG A 95 6.57 8.17 -25.34
CA ARG A 95 7.43 8.71 -24.25
C ARG A 95 8.77 7.95 -24.06
N PRO A 96 9.55 7.63 -25.12
CA PRO A 96 10.82 6.91 -24.95
C PRO A 96 11.87 7.65 -24.08
N GLU A 97 11.68 8.96 -23.89
CA GLU A 97 12.48 9.81 -23.01
C GLU A 97 12.10 9.69 -21.53
N PHE A 98 10.89 9.22 -21.21
CA PHE A 98 10.37 9.18 -19.86
C PHE A 98 10.89 7.96 -19.11
N LYS A 99 11.48 8.16 -17.94
CA LYS A 99 12.08 7.09 -17.14
C LYS A 99 11.68 7.22 -15.69
N ILE A 100 11.32 6.08 -15.10
CA ILE A 100 11.07 5.99 -13.67
C ILE A 100 12.30 5.42 -12.99
N ARG A 101 12.87 6.20 -12.07
CA ARG A 101 13.94 5.75 -11.15
C ARG A 101 13.36 5.73 -9.75
N PRO A 102 13.29 4.58 -9.07
CA PRO A 102 12.69 4.52 -7.75
C PRO A 102 13.40 5.43 -6.75
N ARG A 103 12.63 6.25 -6.04
CA ARG A 103 13.09 6.93 -4.83
C ARG A 103 12.75 6.05 -3.63
N LYS A 104 13.73 5.25 -3.19
CA LYS A 104 13.64 4.34 -2.06
C LYS A 104 13.58 5.12 -0.75
N GLY A 105 12.66 4.71 0.12
CA GLY A 105 12.57 5.15 1.49
C GLY A 105 12.45 3.98 2.44
N GLU A 106 13.33 3.92 3.42
CA GLU A 106 13.43 2.85 4.39
C GLU A 106 12.80 3.27 5.73
N TYR A 107 12.40 2.30 6.54
CA TYR A 107 11.67 2.56 7.77
C TYR A 107 12.01 1.58 8.88
N PHE A 108 12.04 2.09 10.11
CA PHE A 108 11.89 1.26 11.32
C PHE A 108 10.42 1.22 11.73
N VAL A 109 9.99 0.06 12.23
CA VAL A 109 8.68 -0.12 12.87
C VAL A 109 8.90 -0.58 14.31
N PHE A 110 8.27 0.13 15.24
CA PHE A 110 8.36 -0.13 16.66
C PHE A 110 7.14 -0.88 17.18
N ASP A 111 7.34 -1.64 18.25
CA ASP A 111 6.26 -2.15 19.06
C ASP A 111 5.41 -1.01 19.64
N ARG A 112 4.09 -1.16 19.58
CA ARG A 112 3.13 -0.20 20.14
C ARG A 112 3.29 0.04 21.64
N ALA A 113 3.87 -0.93 22.36
CA ALA A 113 4.02 -0.89 23.81
C ALA A 113 5.18 -0.01 24.29
N ASP A 114 5.99 0.53 23.36
CA ASP A 114 7.19 1.30 23.71
C ASP A 114 6.92 2.81 23.68
N VAL A 115 6.94 3.39 22.47
CA VAL A 115 6.76 4.83 22.27
C VAL A 115 5.55 5.03 21.38
N GLN A 116 4.67 5.93 21.79
CA GLN A 116 3.61 6.50 20.95
C GLN A 116 3.81 8.00 20.89
N ILE A 117 3.70 8.52 19.67
CA ILE A 117 3.77 9.94 19.36
C ILE A 117 2.37 10.39 18.96
N ASP A 118 1.92 11.52 19.49
CA ASP A 118 0.54 11.98 19.30
C ASP A 118 0.34 12.62 17.91
N ASN A 119 1.42 13.09 17.28
CA ASN A 119 1.38 13.82 16.01
C ASN A 119 2.45 13.34 15.01
N VAL A 120 2.38 13.82 13.77
CA VAL A 120 3.43 13.58 12.75
C VAL A 120 4.54 14.61 12.94
N LEU A 121 5.72 14.16 13.38
CA LEU A 121 6.84 15.04 13.68
C LEU A 121 7.79 15.14 12.50
N PHE A 122 7.87 16.33 11.92
CA PHE A 122 8.87 16.67 10.92
C PHE A 122 9.99 17.49 11.56
N PRO A 123 11.26 17.24 11.19
CA PRO A 123 12.33 18.18 11.50
C PRO A 123 12.16 19.46 10.66
N VAL A 124 12.95 20.49 10.98
CA VAL A 124 13.03 21.68 10.13
C VAL A 124 13.50 21.24 8.73
N PRO A 125 12.78 21.59 7.65
CA PRO A 125 13.16 21.21 6.31
C PRO A 125 14.56 21.68 5.94
N SER A 126 15.22 20.90 5.08
CA SER A 126 16.52 21.22 4.48
C SER A 126 16.40 21.22 2.96
N ASP A 127 17.47 21.54 2.26
CA ASP A 127 17.54 21.42 0.80
C ASP A 127 17.29 19.98 0.31
N LYS A 128 17.49 18.98 1.18
CA LYS A 128 17.19 17.56 0.92
C LYS A 128 15.72 17.19 1.18
N GLY A 129 14.87 18.16 1.51
CA GLY A 129 13.45 17.98 1.79
C GLY A 129 13.12 17.98 3.27
N LYS A 130 11.99 17.34 3.63
CA LYS A 130 11.41 17.36 4.98
C LYS A 130 12.20 16.56 6.03
N GLY A 131 13.19 15.77 5.63
CA GLY A 131 13.98 14.92 6.54
C GLY A 131 13.23 13.70 7.07
N VAL A 132 13.84 13.02 8.05
CA VAL A 132 13.31 11.81 8.70
C VAL A 132 12.23 12.21 9.68
N LEU A 133 11.01 11.70 9.47
CA LEU A 133 9.88 11.93 10.36
C LEU A 133 9.78 10.82 11.42
N VAL A 134 9.08 11.15 12.50
CA VAL A 134 8.62 10.20 13.52
C VAL A 134 7.11 10.35 13.66
N THR A 135 6.37 9.26 13.56
CA THR A 135 4.92 9.27 13.72
C THR A 135 4.40 7.93 14.21
N THR A 136 3.17 7.93 14.74
CA THR A 136 2.40 6.71 14.98
C THR A 136 1.50 6.40 13.77
N THR A 137 1.41 5.13 13.39
CA THR A 137 0.46 4.64 12.38
C THR A 137 -0.96 4.58 12.94
N VAL A 138 -1.97 4.41 12.08
CA VAL A 138 -3.36 4.18 12.52
C VAL A 138 -3.55 2.88 13.32
N HIS A 139 -2.51 2.04 13.40
CA HIS A 139 -2.51 0.79 14.17
C HIS A 139 -1.70 0.90 15.47
N GLY A 140 -1.21 2.10 15.81
CA GLY A 140 -0.53 2.36 17.09
C GLY A 140 0.96 2.03 17.12
N ASN A 141 1.52 1.48 16.03
CA ASN A 141 2.98 1.31 15.89
C ASN A 141 3.63 2.65 15.57
N THR A 142 4.71 3.00 16.27
CA THR A 142 5.58 4.12 15.88
C THR A 142 6.46 3.71 14.71
N ILE A 143 6.62 4.61 13.75
CA ILE A 143 7.48 4.43 12.58
C ILE A 143 8.47 5.60 12.46
N LEU A 144 9.70 5.26 12.05
CA LEU A 144 10.76 6.22 11.78
C LEU A 144 11.16 6.11 10.31
N GLY A 145 11.33 7.23 9.63
CA GLY A 145 11.74 7.27 8.23
C GLY A 145 11.02 8.38 7.47
N PRO A 146 10.93 8.33 6.15
CA PRO A 146 11.91 7.65 5.30
C PRO A 146 13.20 8.47 5.15
N ASN A 147 14.27 7.80 4.73
CA ASN A 147 15.32 8.43 3.94
C ASN A 147 14.88 8.59 2.46
N ALA A 148 15.77 9.08 1.61
CA ALA A 148 15.46 9.28 0.19
C ALA A 148 16.68 8.97 -0.68
N GLU A 149 16.78 7.73 -1.14
CA GLU A 149 17.83 7.28 -2.07
C GLU A 149 17.22 7.02 -3.45
N ILE A 150 17.84 7.53 -4.52
CA ILE A 150 17.44 7.20 -5.89
C ILE A 150 18.23 5.98 -6.34
N ILE A 151 17.52 4.93 -6.74
CA ILE A 151 18.09 3.67 -7.23
C ILE A 151 17.59 3.37 -8.64
N ASP A 152 18.18 2.36 -9.30
CA ASP A 152 17.76 1.93 -10.63
C ASP A 152 16.85 0.70 -10.61
N ASP A 153 17.04 -0.19 -9.64
CA ASP A 153 16.26 -1.42 -9.51
C ASP A 153 14.87 -1.14 -8.93
N LYS A 154 13.83 -1.37 -9.74
CA LYS A 154 12.41 -1.18 -9.42
C LYS A 154 11.84 -2.22 -8.46
N GLU A 155 12.57 -3.29 -8.17
CA GLU A 155 12.15 -4.37 -7.29
C GLU A 155 12.94 -4.42 -5.98
N ASN A 156 14.02 -3.66 -5.88
CA ASN A 156 14.87 -3.63 -4.69
C ASN A 156 14.20 -2.90 -3.51
N SER A 157 13.43 -3.66 -2.75
CA SER A 157 12.78 -3.25 -1.50
C SER A 157 13.59 -3.63 -0.24
N SER A 158 14.88 -3.92 -0.38
CA SER A 158 15.76 -4.25 0.75
C SER A 158 16.18 -2.99 1.52
N THR A 159 16.47 -3.18 2.81
CA THR A 159 17.05 -2.14 3.66
C THR A 159 18.57 -2.24 3.72
N THR A 160 19.24 -1.11 3.94
CA THR A 160 20.69 -0.94 3.96
C THR A 160 21.16 -0.49 5.34
N ILE A 161 22.34 -0.93 5.77
CA ILE A 161 22.89 -0.53 7.07
C ILE A 161 23.02 0.99 7.16
N SER A 162 23.60 1.63 6.13
CA SER A 162 23.79 3.08 6.06
C SER A 162 22.47 3.86 6.07
N GLY A 163 21.46 3.41 5.32
CA GLY A 163 20.14 4.05 5.30
C GLY A 163 19.43 3.95 6.65
N MET A 164 19.50 2.78 7.30
CA MET A 164 18.95 2.60 8.65
C MET A 164 19.70 3.44 9.70
N GLU A 165 21.01 3.65 9.56
CA GLU A 165 21.79 4.54 10.43
C GLU A 165 21.42 6.01 10.23
N GLU A 166 21.21 6.45 8.99
CA GLU A 166 20.72 7.81 8.68
C GLU A 166 19.36 8.05 9.34
N ILE A 167 18.42 7.12 9.19
CA ILE A 167 17.09 7.20 9.81
C ILE A 167 17.21 7.27 11.33
N TRP A 168 18.06 6.42 11.92
CA TRP A 168 18.30 6.42 13.35
C TRP A 168 18.82 7.77 13.86
N ALA A 169 19.82 8.32 13.16
CA ALA A 169 20.40 9.61 13.51
C ALA A 169 19.38 10.75 13.37
N GLY A 170 18.56 10.74 12.32
CA GLY A 170 17.49 11.72 12.11
C GLY A 170 16.41 11.65 13.19
N ALA A 171 15.91 10.45 13.48
CA ALA A 171 14.85 10.26 14.47
C ALA A 171 15.29 10.61 15.90
N ASN A 172 16.53 10.30 16.29
CA ASN A 172 17.03 10.64 17.63
C ASN A 172 17.15 12.15 17.88
N LYS A 173 17.29 12.96 16.82
CA LYS A 173 17.23 14.42 16.95
C LYS A 173 15.85 14.89 17.37
N LEU A 174 14.80 14.17 16.96
CA LEU A 174 13.41 14.49 17.31
C LEU A 174 13.03 13.88 18.66
N ILE A 175 13.32 12.58 18.86
CA ILE A 175 12.94 11.81 20.04
C ILE A 175 14.18 11.08 20.61
N PRO A 176 14.97 11.71 21.49
CA PRO A 176 16.22 11.13 22.02
C PRO A 176 16.02 9.88 22.90
N SER A 177 14.80 9.63 23.38
CA SER A 177 14.47 8.48 24.23
C SER A 177 14.23 7.19 23.45
N LEU A 178 14.28 7.22 22.11
CA LEU A 178 14.11 6.04 21.26
C LEU A 178 15.20 4.99 21.53
N THR A 179 14.80 3.72 21.44
CA THR A 179 15.72 2.61 21.70
C THR A 179 15.50 1.44 20.74
N LYS A 180 16.58 0.95 20.13
CA LYS A 180 16.50 -0.09 19.08
C LYS A 180 15.93 -1.43 19.57
N LYS A 181 15.91 -1.70 20.88
CA LYS A 181 15.37 -2.95 21.45
C LYS A 181 13.89 -3.19 21.15
N HIS A 182 13.17 -2.14 20.75
CA HIS A 182 11.73 -2.19 20.47
C HIS A 182 11.39 -2.14 18.98
N VAL A 183 12.41 -2.17 18.11
CA VAL A 183 12.22 -2.38 16.67
C VAL A 183 11.74 -3.80 16.43
N ILE A 184 10.57 -3.95 15.82
CA ILE A 184 9.96 -5.25 15.50
C ILE A 184 10.00 -5.57 14.01
N ALA A 185 10.18 -4.56 13.15
CA ALA A 185 10.35 -4.74 11.71
C ALA A 185 11.12 -3.58 11.08
N THR A 186 11.67 -3.84 9.90
CA THR A 186 12.17 -2.84 8.96
C THR A 186 11.59 -3.13 7.58
N PHE A 187 11.39 -2.08 6.78
CA PHE A 187 10.97 -2.24 5.39
C PHE A 187 11.42 -1.05 4.55
N ALA A 188 11.42 -1.23 3.23
CA ALA A 188 11.57 -0.14 2.28
C ALA A 188 10.37 -0.04 1.35
N GLY A 189 10.02 1.19 0.97
CA GLY A 189 9.04 1.50 -0.06
C GLY A 189 9.72 2.22 -1.22
N LEU A 190 9.24 1.95 -2.44
CA LEU A 190 9.79 2.50 -3.68
C LEU A 190 8.77 3.47 -4.29
N ARG A 191 9.15 4.74 -4.41
CA ARG A 191 8.31 5.78 -5.03
C ARG A 191 8.67 5.92 -6.51
N PRO A 192 7.68 5.96 -7.42
CA PRO A 192 7.93 6.03 -8.86
C PRO A 192 8.29 7.45 -9.30
N MET A 193 9.50 7.91 -8.99
CA MET A 193 9.97 9.24 -9.38
C MET A 193 10.22 9.26 -10.90
N GLY A 194 9.42 10.06 -11.62
CA GLY A 194 9.56 10.31 -13.05
C GLY A 194 10.58 11.43 -13.34
N ASN A 195 10.68 11.79 -14.62
CA ASN A 195 11.53 12.87 -15.12
C ASN A 195 10.75 13.89 -15.97
N ALA A 196 9.42 14.00 -15.78
CA ALA A 196 8.63 14.97 -16.53
C ALA A 196 8.92 16.41 -16.05
N PRO A 197 8.87 17.39 -16.96
CA PRO A 197 8.94 18.80 -16.58
C PRO A 197 7.65 19.22 -15.88
N CYS A 198 7.78 20.03 -14.83
CA CYS A 198 6.66 20.65 -14.15
C CYS A 198 5.96 21.62 -15.10
N LYS A 199 4.64 21.46 -15.24
CA LYS A 199 3.80 22.32 -16.09
C LYS A 199 3.46 23.66 -15.43
N THR A 200 3.82 23.86 -14.17
CA THR A 200 3.54 25.11 -13.44
C THR A 200 4.44 26.24 -13.95
N PRO A 201 3.87 27.35 -14.47
CA PRO A 201 4.67 28.47 -14.98
C PRO A 201 5.64 29.02 -13.92
N GLY A 202 6.90 29.19 -14.30
CA GLY A 202 7.94 29.73 -13.42
C GLY A 202 8.60 28.71 -12.48
N VAL A 203 8.19 27.43 -12.52
CA VAL A 203 8.80 26.36 -11.72
C VAL A 203 9.73 25.52 -12.59
N ASN A 204 11.04 25.58 -12.33
CA ASN A 204 12.03 24.72 -13.00
C ASN A 204 12.25 23.43 -12.20
N TYR A 205 11.40 22.43 -12.45
CA TYR A 205 11.46 21.11 -11.80
C TYR A 205 11.23 20.01 -12.83
N ASN A 206 12.15 19.03 -12.92
CA ASN A 206 12.15 18.00 -13.97
C ASN A 206 12.05 16.58 -13.40
N ALA A 207 11.21 16.42 -12.37
CA ALA A 207 10.91 15.12 -11.77
C ALA A 207 9.43 14.99 -11.41
N ASP A 208 8.59 15.59 -12.26
CA ASP A 208 7.14 15.61 -12.10
C ASP A 208 6.48 14.38 -12.75
N TYR A 209 5.16 14.35 -12.74
CA TYR A 209 4.32 13.27 -13.27
C TYR A 209 3.76 13.56 -14.68
N ILE A 210 3.22 12.52 -15.30
CA ILE A 210 2.46 12.56 -16.55
C ILE A 210 1.05 11.99 -16.31
N ILE A 211 0.04 12.76 -16.73
CA ILE A 211 -1.36 12.33 -16.90
C ILE A 211 -1.77 12.83 -18.28
N GLU A 212 -2.01 11.91 -19.23
CA GLU A 212 -2.31 12.30 -20.61
C GLU A 212 -2.97 11.18 -21.43
N ILE A 213 -3.58 11.59 -22.53
CA ILE A 213 -3.79 10.73 -23.71
C ILE A 213 -2.70 11.14 -24.72
N PRO A 214 -1.76 10.25 -25.08
CA PRO A 214 -0.72 10.57 -26.05
C PRO A 214 -1.31 10.83 -27.45
N GLU A 215 -0.66 11.68 -28.25
CA GLU A 215 -1.12 12.03 -29.59
C GLU A 215 -0.82 10.92 -30.61
N GLU A 216 0.24 10.14 -30.36
CA GLU A 216 0.78 9.14 -31.27
C GLU A 216 -0.03 7.83 -31.27
N VAL A 217 -0.79 7.54 -30.21
CA VAL A 217 -1.55 6.30 -30.07
C VAL A 217 -2.93 6.55 -29.45
N ARG A 218 -3.97 6.03 -30.09
CA ARG A 218 -5.36 6.16 -29.65
C ARG A 218 -5.77 5.04 -28.71
N GLY A 219 -6.77 5.27 -27.85
CA GLY A 219 -7.31 4.26 -26.94
C GLY A 219 -6.45 4.01 -25.69
N PHE A 220 -5.60 4.96 -25.32
CA PHE A 220 -4.66 4.82 -24.22
C PHE A 220 -4.59 6.06 -23.33
N VAL A 221 -4.47 5.86 -22.02
CA VAL A 221 -4.25 6.92 -21.02
C VAL A 221 -3.02 6.55 -20.20
N ASN A 222 -2.12 7.50 -20.01
CA ASN A 222 -0.86 7.33 -19.29
C ASN A 222 -0.89 8.02 -17.92
N LEU A 223 -0.57 7.27 -16.87
CA LEU A 223 -0.30 7.77 -15.52
C LEU A 223 1.12 7.33 -15.11
N GLY A 224 2.08 8.24 -15.11
CA GLY A 224 3.49 7.93 -14.80
C GLY A 224 4.13 8.97 -13.90
N GLY A 225 5.12 8.56 -13.10
CA GLY A 225 5.89 9.50 -12.27
C GLY A 225 5.16 10.00 -11.01
N ILE A 226 3.99 9.44 -10.69
CA ILE A 226 3.15 9.91 -9.58
C ILE A 226 3.74 9.42 -8.24
N GLU A 227 4.66 10.21 -7.68
CA GLU A 227 5.28 9.94 -6.38
C GLU A 227 4.47 10.51 -5.19
N SER A 228 4.91 11.62 -4.61
CA SER A 228 4.20 12.34 -3.55
C SER A 228 3.57 13.60 -4.16
N PRO A 229 2.26 13.88 -3.94
CA PRO A 229 1.35 13.25 -2.97
C PRO A 229 0.40 12.19 -3.58
N GLY A 230 0.89 11.23 -4.38
CA GLY A 230 0.07 10.32 -5.20
C GLY A 230 -1.09 9.62 -4.52
N LEU A 231 -0.91 9.11 -3.29
CA LEU A 231 -1.99 8.47 -2.53
C LEU A 231 -3.11 9.47 -2.19
N ALA A 232 -2.75 10.64 -1.67
CA ALA A 232 -3.71 11.66 -1.25
C ALA A 232 -4.40 12.35 -2.44
N SER A 233 -3.72 12.47 -3.58
CA SER A 233 -4.28 13.01 -4.81
C SER A 233 -5.00 11.98 -5.68
N SER A 234 -4.99 10.69 -5.32
CA SER A 234 -5.59 9.63 -6.15
C SER A 234 -7.06 9.85 -6.55
N PRO A 235 -7.97 10.41 -5.71
CA PRO A 235 -9.33 10.72 -6.15
C PRO A 235 -9.39 11.86 -7.18
N ALA A 236 -8.49 12.85 -7.07
CA ALA A 236 -8.40 13.95 -8.02
C ALA A 236 -7.84 13.47 -9.37
N ILE A 237 -6.82 12.60 -9.33
CA ILE A 237 -6.25 11.96 -10.52
C ILE A 237 -7.32 11.13 -11.24
N ALA A 238 -8.12 10.34 -10.51
CA ALA A 238 -9.21 9.58 -11.11
C ALA A 238 -10.24 10.47 -11.81
N LYS A 239 -10.56 11.64 -11.23
CA LYS A 239 -11.45 12.63 -11.86
C LYS A 239 -10.83 13.21 -13.14
N GLU A 240 -9.55 13.57 -13.10
CA GLU A 240 -8.81 14.08 -14.28
C GLU A 240 -8.82 13.05 -15.42
N VAL A 241 -8.60 11.78 -15.12
CA VAL A 241 -8.69 10.70 -16.12
C VAL A 241 -10.09 10.58 -16.72
N VAL A 242 -11.15 10.68 -15.90
CA VAL A 242 -12.52 10.66 -16.39
C VAL A 242 -12.80 11.85 -17.32
N ASP A 243 -12.28 13.03 -17.00
CA ASP A 243 -12.47 14.21 -17.82
C ASP A 243 -11.67 14.11 -19.15
N LEU A 244 -10.43 13.60 -19.13
CA LEU A 244 -9.67 13.28 -20.35
C LEU A 244 -10.41 12.32 -21.28
N LEU A 245 -11.03 11.27 -20.72
CA LEU A 245 -11.81 10.33 -21.53
C LEU A 245 -13.03 11.00 -22.18
N LYS A 246 -13.77 11.83 -21.44
CA LYS A 246 -14.91 12.58 -21.99
C LYS A 246 -14.48 13.53 -23.11
N ASP A 247 -13.37 14.25 -22.90
CA ASP A 247 -12.83 15.18 -23.90
C ASP A 247 -12.39 14.44 -25.17
N ALA A 248 -11.93 13.20 -25.03
CA ALA A 248 -11.65 12.30 -26.15
C ALA A 248 -12.89 11.67 -26.81
N GLY A 249 -14.10 12.06 -26.38
CA GLY A 249 -15.38 11.62 -26.95
C GLY A 249 -15.96 10.34 -26.35
N GLU A 250 -15.45 9.88 -25.21
CA GLU A 250 -15.97 8.71 -24.51
C GLU A 250 -17.35 8.99 -23.89
N GLU A 251 -18.36 8.18 -24.23
CA GLU A 251 -19.71 8.35 -23.69
C GLU A 251 -19.80 7.77 -22.26
N MET A 252 -19.77 8.66 -21.27
CA MET A 252 -19.91 8.28 -19.86
C MET A 252 -21.37 8.30 -19.40
N LYS A 253 -21.90 7.14 -19.01
CA LYS A 253 -23.27 7.01 -18.45
C LYS A 253 -23.21 6.89 -16.93
N VAL A 254 -23.91 7.78 -16.25
CA VAL A 254 -24.04 7.71 -14.78
C VAL A 254 -24.81 6.44 -14.41
N LYS A 255 -24.21 5.61 -13.57
CA LYS A 255 -24.83 4.40 -13.04
C LYS A 255 -25.88 4.77 -11.98
N LYS A 256 -27.15 4.43 -12.21
CA LYS A 256 -28.28 4.81 -11.33
C LYS A 256 -28.30 4.07 -9.99
N ASP A 257 -27.83 2.82 -10.01
CA ASP A 257 -27.72 1.89 -8.90
C ASP A 257 -26.30 1.86 -8.33
N TYR A 258 -25.55 2.96 -8.47
CA TYR A 258 -24.24 3.09 -7.84
C TYR A 258 -24.37 3.13 -6.31
N ASP A 259 -23.68 2.22 -5.63
CA ASP A 259 -23.58 2.21 -4.17
C ASP A 259 -22.20 2.76 -3.73
N PRO A 260 -22.15 3.99 -3.19
CA PRO A 260 -20.89 4.56 -2.70
C PRO A 260 -20.41 3.92 -1.39
N ILE A 261 -21.22 3.08 -0.74
CA ILE A 261 -20.95 2.57 0.59
C ILE A 261 -20.36 1.17 0.49
N ARG A 262 -19.10 1.05 0.88
CA ARG A 262 -18.49 -0.23 1.24
C ARG A 262 -18.68 -0.46 2.74
N PRO A 263 -19.44 -1.48 3.17
CA PRO A 263 -19.59 -1.80 4.59
C PRO A 263 -18.24 -2.07 5.25
N ALA A 264 -17.98 -1.40 6.37
CA ALA A 264 -16.82 -1.68 7.18
C ALA A 264 -16.98 -3.04 7.87
N ARG A 265 -15.92 -3.85 7.85
CA ARG A 265 -15.88 -5.10 8.62
C ARG A 265 -15.50 -4.79 10.08
N PRO A 266 -16.04 -5.56 11.05
CA PRO A 266 -15.75 -5.34 12.45
C PRO A 266 -14.25 -5.56 12.72
N ARG A 267 -13.64 -4.65 13.48
CA ARG A 267 -12.26 -4.76 13.97
C ARG A 267 -12.31 -5.11 15.45
N PHE A 268 -12.17 -6.41 15.77
CA PHE A 268 -12.48 -6.93 17.10
C PHE A 268 -11.72 -6.19 18.20
N ARG A 269 -10.44 -5.88 17.96
CA ARG A 269 -9.56 -5.17 18.90
C ARG A 269 -10.01 -3.75 19.25
N GLU A 270 -10.80 -3.10 18.40
CA GLU A 270 -11.27 -1.71 18.57
C GLU A 270 -12.69 -1.63 19.15
N MET A 271 -13.39 -2.76 19.23
CA MET A 271 -14.76 -2.83 19.76
C MET A 271 -14.82 -2.82 21.28
N SER A 272 -15.93 -2.30 21.82
CA SER A 272 -16.23 -2.39 23.26
C SER A 272 -16.46 -3.84 23.69
N GLN A 273 -16.32 -4.16 24.98
CA GLN A 273 -16.56 -5.52 25.47
C GLN A 273 -18.01 -5.98 25.25
N LYS A 274 -18.98 -5.05 25.32
CA LYS A 274 -20.39 -5.33 25.03
C LYS A 274 -20.58 -5.75 23.57
N ASP A 275 -19.99 -4.99 22.64
CA ASP A 275 -20.13 -5.26 21.21
C ASP A 275 -19.38 -6.51 20.79
N ARG A 276 -18.21 -6.78 21.40
CA ARG A 276 -17.49 -8.05 21.22
C ARG A 276 -18.36 -9.22 21.64
N LYS A 277 -18.97 -9.15 22.82
CA LYS A 277 -19.88 -10.22 23.29
C LYS A 277 -21.02 -10.45 22.31
N LEU A 278 -21.68 -9.38 21.85
CA LEU A 278 -22.75 -9.48 20.87
C LEU A 278 -22.28 -10.15 19.57
N LEU A 279 -21.12 -9.73 19.05
CA LEU A 279 -20.55 -10.30 17.83
C LEU A 279 -20.19 -11.78 17.99
N VAL A 280 -19.65 -12.18 19.14
CA VAL A 280 -19.35 -13.60 19.46
C VAL A 280 -20.62 -14.43 19.62
N ASP A 281 -21.66 -13.87 20.24
CA ASP A 281 -22.96 -14.53 20.39
C ASP A 281 -23.63 -14.74 19.01
N MET A 282 -23.42 -13.85 18.05
CA MET A 282 -23.89 -13.97 16.66
C MET A 282 -23.03 -14.94 15.83
N ASP A 283 -21.70 -14.90 15.99
CA ASP A 283 -20.76 -15.77 15.30
C ASP A 283 -19.58 -16.14 16.23
N PRO A 284 -19.56 -17.37 16.77
CA PRO A 284 -18.51 -17.83 17.69
C PRO A 284 -17.08 -17.75 17.13
N ARG A 285 -16.91 -17.64 15.81
CA ARG A 285 -15.58 -17.50 15.18
C ARG A 285 -14.89 -16.20 15.59
N TYR A 286 -15.63 -15.15 15.90
CA TYR A 286 -15.06 -13.91 16.46
C TYR A 286 -14.59 -14.07 17.91
N GLY A 287 -14.92 -15.17 18.60
CA GLY A 287 -14.41 -15.48 19.93
C GLY A 287 -13.03 -16.15 19.90
N ARG A 288 -12.57 -16.58 18.71
CA ARG A 288 -11.34 -17.37 18.54
C ARG A 288 -10.20 -16.48 18.07
N VAL A 289 -9.38 -16.01 19.01
CA VAL A 289 -8.21 -15.16 18.71
C VAL A 289 -7.10 -15.97 18.05
N ILE A 290 -6.74 -15.58 16.83
CA ILE A 290 -5.68 -16.21 16.04
C ILE A 290 -4.36 -15.46 16.19
N CYS A 291 -4.36 -14.14 15.99
CA CYS A 291 -3.18 -13.30 16.26
C CYS A 291 -3.31 -12.62 17.62
N ARG A 292 -2.50 -13.05 18.59
CA ARG A 292 -2.52 -12.49 19.95
C ARG A 292 -1.91 -11.11 20.05
N CYS A 293 -0.86 -10.82 19.27
CA CYS A 293 -0.21 -9.50 19.29
C CYS A 293 -1.16 -8.39 18.83
N GLU A 294 -2.04 -8.74 17.90
CA GLU A 294 -2.91 -7.78 17.20
C GLU A 294 -4.39 -7.93 17.57
N ASN A 295 -4.71 -8.96 18.36
CA ASN A 295 -6.07 -9.36 18.75
C ASN A 295 -7.00 -9.54 17.54
N VAL A 296 -6.50 -10.25 16.52
CA VAL A 296 -7.25 -10.62 15.30
C VAL A 296 -7.85 -12.00 15.48
N THR A 297 -9.13 -12.11 15.16
CA THR A 297 -9.96 -13.29 15.35
C THR A 297 -10.07 -14.13 14.07
N GLU A 298 -10.49 -15.38 14.21
CA GLU A 298 -10.79 -16.25 13.06
C GLU A 298 -11.92 -15.67 12.21
N GLY A 299 -12.94 -15.06 12.83
CA GLY A 299 -14.04 -14.39 12.15
C GLY A 299 -13.56 -13.27 11.20
N GLU A 300 -12.61 -12.43 11.64
CA GLU A 300 -12.00 -11.40 10.81
C GLU A 300 -11.23 -11.99 9.61
N ILE A 301 -10.50 -13.08 9.83
CA ILE A 301 -9.74 -13.75 8.75
C ILE A 301 -10.70 -14.30 7.69
N ILE A 302 -11.72 -15.05 8.10
CA ILE A 302 -12.70 -15.66 7.19
C ILE A 302 -13.47 -14.59 6.41
N ALA A 303 -13.84 -13.48 7.06
CA ALA A 303 -14.52 -12.37 6.40
C ALA A 303 -13.67 -11.74 5.28
N GLU A 304 -12.34 -11.72 5.41
CA GLU A 304 -11.44 -11.24 4.36
C GLU A 304 -11.18 -12.28 3.26
N ILE A 305 -11.18 -13.58 3.60
CA ILE A 305 -11.10 -14.66 2.59
C ILE A 305 -12.29 -14.57 1.63
N HIS A 306 -13.50 -14.33 2.15
CA HIS A 306 -14.74 -14.25 1.38
C HIS A 306 -15.16 -12.82 1.02
N ALA A 307 -14.21 -11.88 1.06
CA ALA A 307 -14.45 -10.50 0.65
C ALA A 307 -14.75 -10.38 -0.87
N PRO A 308 -15.32 -9.26 -1.36
CA PRO A 308 -15.54 -9.04 -2.80
C PRO A 308 -14.27 -9.23 -3.64
N ILE A 309 -13.11 -8.90 -3.07
CA ILE A 309 -11.81 -9.31 -3.60
C ILE A 309 -11.21 -10.30 -2.58
N PRO A 310 -11.27 -11.62 -2.85
CA PRO A 310 -10.83 -12.66 -1.93
C PRO A 310 -9.37 -12.51 -1.48
N ALA A 311 -9.11 -12.56 -0.19
CA ALA A 311 -7.77 -12.57 0.38
C ALA A 311 -7.26 -14.03 0.51
N ILE A 312 -6.50 -14.48 -0.48
CA ILE A 312 -6.10 -15.91 -0.60
C ILE A 312 -4.66 -16.21 -0.15
N THR A 313 -3.93 -15.22 0.37
CA THR A 313 -2.55 -15.38 0.86
C THR A 313 -2.41 -14.80 2.26
N TYR A 314 -1.39 -15.24 2.99
CA TYR A 314 -1.12 -14.72 4.34
C TYR A 314 -0.90 -13.20 4.34
N ASP A 315 -0.13 -12.67 3.38
CA ASP A 315 0.12 -11.23 3.28
C ASP A 315 -1.14 -10.45 2.88
N ALA A 316 -2.06 -11.05 2.11
CA ALA A 316 -3.34 -10.42 1.83
C ALA A 316 -4.15 -10.24 3.11
N ILE A 317 -4.29 -11.28 3.93
CA ILE A 317 -4.99 -11.18 5.22
C ILE A 317 -4.24 -10.19 6.15
N LYS A 318 -2.90 -10.23 6.19
CA LYS A 318 -2.05 -9.29 6.96
C LYS A 318 -2.35 -7.83 6.62
N ARG A 319 -2.41 -7.48 5.34
CA ARG A 319 -2.68 -6.10 4.89
C ARG A 319 -4.11 -5.64 5.14
N ARG A 320 -5.05 -6.55 5.36
CA ARG A 320 -6.47 -6.26 5.55
C ARG A 320 -6.90 -6.22 7.03
N THR A 321 -6.29 -7.06 7.85
CA THR A 321 -6.64 -7.21 9.29
C THR A 321 -5.53 -6.77 10.23
N TRP A 322 -4.35 -6.45 9.70
CA TRP A 322 -3.13 -6.18 10.46
C TRP A 322 -2.57 -7.40 11.22
N LEU A 323 -2.99 -8.64 10.94
CA LEU A 323 -2.40 -9.80 11.63
C LEU A 323 -0.89 -9.94 11.33
N GLY A 324 -0.15 -10.57 12.26
CA GLY A 324 1.25 -10.91 12.05
C GLY A 324 2.19 -9.71 11.88
N THR A 325 1.75 -8.49 12.18
CA THR A 325 2.57 -7.25 12.14
C THR A 325 3.07 -6.83 13.52
N GLY A 326 2.53 -7.41 14.60
CA GLY A 326 2.97 -7.15 15.98
C GLY A 326 4.28 -7.86 16.33
N ARG A 327 4.68 -7.86 17.60
CA ARG A 327 6.01 -8.31 18.07
C ARG A 327 6.48 -9.66 17.50
N CYS A 328 5.58 -10.63 17.35
CA CYS A 328 5.95 -11.95 16.87
C CYS A 328 6.18 -12.05 15.36
N GLN A 329 5.85 -11.01 14.59
CA GLN A 329 6.01 -10.95 13.12
C GLN A 329 5.44 -12.19 12.39
N GLY A 330 4.30 -12.69 12.86
CA GLY A 330 3.63 -13.87 12.30
C GLY A 330 4.09 -15.22 12.86
N GLY A 331 5.09 -15.25 13.74
CA GLY A 331 5.68 -16.50 14.25
C GLY A 331 4.72 -17.44 14.99
N PHE A 332 3.61 -16.94 15.56
CA PHE A 332 2.63 -17.77 16.28
C PHE A 332 1.31 -17.97 15.53
N ASP A 333 0.91 -17.02 14.70
CA ASP A 333 -0.37 -17.08 13.99
C ASP A 333 -0.28 -17.83 12.66
N THR A 334 0.90 -17.85 12.01
CA THR A 334 1.07 -18.41 10.65
C THR A 334 0.51 -19.84 10.51
N PRO A 335 0.83 -20.82 11.38
CA PRO A 335 0.30 -22.18 11.21
C PRO A 335 -1.23 -22.23 11.22
N ARG A 336 -1.86 -21.45 12.12
CA ARG A 336 -3.32 -21.39 12.24
C ARG A 336 -3.96 -20.73 11.02
N VAL A 337 -3.33 -19.68 10.50
CA VAL A 337 -3.81 -18.97 9.31
C VAL A 337 -3.69 -19.84 8.07
N VAL A 338 -2.61 -20.63 7.95
CA VAL A 338 -2.46 -21.63 6.89
C VAL A 338 -3.59 -22.66 6.95
N ASP A 339 -3.89 -23.19 8.14
CA ASP A 339 -4.99 -24.15 8.32
C ASP A 339 -6.35 -23.53 7.94
N ILE A 340 -6.62 -22.29 8.36
CA ILE A 340 -7.86 -21.57 8.01
C ILE A 340 -7.94 -21.36 6.50
N LEU A 341 -6.90 -20.84 5.85
CA LEU A 341 -6.88 -20.61 4.41
C LEU A 341 -7.09 -21.92 3.64
N ALA A 342 -6.37 -22.99 3.99
CA ALA A 342 -6.52 -24.29 3.35
C ALA A 342 -7.96 -24.82 3.46
N ARG A 343 -8.55 -24.72 4.66
CA ARG A 343 -9.93 -25.14 4.91
C ARG A 343 -10.94 -24.32 4.11
N GLU A 344 -10.85 -22.99 4.15
CA GLU A 344 -11.82 -22.10 3.51
C GLU A 344 -11.71 -22.09 1.97
N LEU A 345 -10.51 -22.31 1.43
CA LEU A 345 -10.28 -22.36 -0.02
C LEU A 345 -10.43 -23.78 -0.59
N GLY A 346 -10.52 -24.81 0.25
CA GLY A 346 -10.63 -26.20 -0.20
C GLY A 346 -9.36 -26.74 -0.87
N VAL A 347 -8.19 -26.26 -0.46
CA VAL A 347 -6.88 -26.62 -1.04
C VAL A 347 -5.98 -27.28 0.00
N SER A 348 -4.88 -27.89 -0.44
CA SER A 348 -3.86 -28.44 0.47
C SER A 348 -3.17 -27.32 1.25
N PRO A 349 -2.82 -27.51 2.54
CA PRO A 349 -1.95 -26.59 3.28
C PRO A 349 -0.59 -26.33 2.60
N LEU A 350 -0.13 -27.25 1.73
CA LEU A 350 1.09 -27.09 0.94
C LEU A 350 0.96 -26.03 -0.16
N GLU A 351 -0.27 -25.68 -0.57
CA GLU A 351 -0.55 -24.70 -1.61
C GLU A 351 -0.68 -23.27 -1.04
N ILE A 352 -0.74 -23.12 0.29
CA ILE A 352 -0.87 -21.81 0.92
C ILE A 352 0.47 -21.06 0.86
N THR A 353 0.40 -19.86 0.31
CA THR A 353 1.55 -18.99 0.10
C THR A 353 1.52 -17.76 0.98
N LYS A 354 2.70 -17.21 1.25
CA LYS A 354 2.85 -15.93 1.92
C LYS A 354 2.35 -14.79 1.05
N ARG A 355 2.74 -14.75 -0.23
CA ARG A 355 2.50 -13.61 -1.15
C ARG A 355 2.41 -14.02 -2.63
N GLY A 356 1.95 -15.25 -2.90
CA GLY A 356 1.88 -15.82 -4.25
C GLY A 356 2.94 -16.90 -4.51
N LYS A 357 2.99 -17.39 -5.75
CA LYS A 357 3.84 -18.51 -6.18
C LYS A 357 5.30 -18.33 -5.75
N GLY A 358 5.93 -19.41 -5.27
CA GLY A 358 7.32 -19.39 -4.81
C GLY A 358 7.50 -18.85 -3.39
N SER A 359 6.39 -18.71 -2.64
CA SER A 359 6.40 -18.31 -1.23
C SER A 359 5.54 -19.23 -0.36
N GLU A 360 5.44 -20.49 -0.76
CA GLU A 360 4.75 -21.57 -0.04
C GLU A 360 5.37 -21.73 1.36
N PHE A 361 4.51 -21.88 2.39
CA PHE A 361 5.01 -22.07 3.77
C PHE A 361 5.49 -23.49 4.05
N LEU A 362 4.91 -24.47 3.36
CA LEU A 362 5.09 -25.89 3.63
C LEU A 362 5.47 -26.58 2.32
N THR A 363 6.44 -27.51 2.39
CA THR A 363 6.94 -28.23 1.22
C THR A 363 6.45 -29.67 1.16
N ARG A 364 6.36 -30.36 2.31
CA ARG A 364 5.91 -31.76 2.39
C ARG A 364 5.49 -32.16 3.81
N PRO A 365 4.73 -33.26 3.96
CA PRO A 365 4.50 -33.87 5.26
C PRO A 365 5.79 -34.44 5.88
N THR A 366 5.97 -34.27 7.19
CA THR A 366 7.15 -34.74 7.93
C THR A 366 7.38 -36.25 7.82
N LYS A 367 6.33 -37.08 7.67
CA LYS A 367 6.45 -38.54 7.59
C LYS A 367 6.85 -39.09 6.22
N LYS A 368 7.02 -38.22 5.20
CA LYS A 368 7.45 -38.60 3.84
C LYS A 368 8.93 -38.25 3.56
N VAL A 369 9.81 -38.34 4.57
CA VAL A 369 11.26 -38.22 4.34
C VAL A 369 11.69 -39.50 3.64
N GLU A 370 12.19 -39.41 2.40
CA GLU A 370 12.93 -40.52 1.80
C GLU A 370 14.12 -40.84 2.70
N LYS A 371 14.24 -42.10 3.11
CA LYS A 371 15.34 -42.59 3.96
C LYS A 371 16.66 -42.58 3.21
#